data_AF-A0AA46JXF4-F1
#
_entry.id   AF-A0AA46JXF4-F1
#
_cell.length_a   1.000
_cell.length_b   1.000
_cell.length_c   1.000
_cell.angle_alpha   90.00
_cell.angle_beta   90.00
_cell.angle_gamma   90.00
#
_symmetry.space_group_name_H-M   'P 1'
#
loop_
_entity.id
_entity.type
_entity.pdbx_description
1 polymer ?
#
loop_
_entity_poly.entity_id
_entity_poly.type
_entity_poly.pdbx_seq_one_letter_code
_entity_poly.pdbx_strand_id
1 'polypeptide(L)' 'MRPTEHGFVGPLAGELEEYIRFKASMGRHGATRVQVLRSFDRHCLEHGAVRLERGVVERWIAHRIDANPGGCRSWFS' A
#
# COMPACT_ATOMS: atom_id res chain seq x y z
N MET A 1 -10.79 14.11 4.59
CA MET A 1 -9.88 13.42 5.53
C MET A 1 -8.49 14.02 5.37
N ARG A 2 -7.73 14.26 6.45
CA ARG A 2 -6.34 14.76 6.33
C ARG A 2 -5.41 13.57 6.02
N PRO A 3 -4.41 13.72 5.12
CA PRO A 3 -3.43 12.67 4.89
C PRO A 3 -2.61 12.36 6.15
N THR A 4 -2.13 11.13 6.29
CA THR A 4 -1.14 10.77 7.32
C THR A 4 0.23 11.39 7.03
N GLU A 5 1.20 11.19 7.92
CA GLU A 5 2.59 11.63 7.73
C GLU A 5 3.16 11.09 6.40
N HIS A 6 2.88 9.83 6.11
CA HIS A 6 3.29 9.19 4.87
C HIS A 6 2.30 9.41 3.71
N GLY A 7 1.30 10.26 3.87
CA GLY A 7 0.39 10.69 2.79
C GLY A 7 -0.69 9.68 2.42
N PHE A 8 -1.02 8.74 3.31
CA PHE A 8 -2.17 7.85 3.13
C PHE A 8 -3.46 8.60 3.43
N VAL A 9 -4.52 8.33 2.67
CA VAL A 9 -5.81 9.02 2.74
C VAL A 9 -7.01 8.08 2.74
N GLY A 10 -6.79 6.79 2.44
CA GLY A 10 -7.84 5.78 2.33
C GLY A 10 -8.33 5.25 3.68
N PRO A 11 -9.30 4.33 3.66
CA PRO A 11 -9.89 3.75 4.88
C PRO A 11 -8.85 3.04 5.77
N LEU A 12 -7.79 2.51 5.17
CA LEU A 12 -6.72 1.78 5.86
C LEU A 12 -5.50 2.65 6.22
N ALA A 13 -5.61 3.98 6.08
CA ALA A 13 -4.48 4.89 6.24
C ALA A 13 -3.77 4.76 7.60
N GLY A 14 -4.53 4.50 8.67
CA GLY A 14 -3.98 4.26 10.00
C GLY A 14 -3.11 3.00 10.08
N GLU A 15 -3.60 1.88 9.58
CA GLU A 15 -2.86 0.60 9.57
C GLU A 15 -1.61 0.67 8.71
N LEU A 16 -1.67 1.38 7.57
CA LEU A 16 -0.51 1.59 6.70
C LEU A 16 0.57 2.46 7.35
N GLU A 17 0.16 3.49 8.10
CA GLU A 17 1.05 4.34 8.88
C GLU A 17 1.74 3.56 10.00
N GLU A 18 0.98 2.75 10.74
CA GLU A 18 1.52 1.85 11.78
C GLU A 18 2.49 0.84 11.20
N TYR A 19 2.18 0.24 10.05
CA TYR A 19 3.08 -0.68 9.36
C TYR A 19 4.42 -0.02 8.98
N ILE A 20 4.38 1.21 8.47
CA ILE A 20 5.62 1.95 8.16
C ILE A 20 6.43 2.22 9.43
N ARG A 21 5.80 2.68 10.51
CA ARG A 21 6.48 2.91 11.79
C ARG A 21 7.10 1.63 12.35
N PHE A 22 6.39 0.52 12.28
CA PHE A 22 6.89 -0.80 12.68
C PHE A 22 8.09 -1.24 11.84
N LYS A 23 8.08 -1.02 10.52
CA LYS A 23 9.26 -1.30 9.69
C LYS A 23 10.43 -0.40 10.03
N ALA A 24 10.17 0.88 10.29
CA ALA A 24 11.20 1.84 10.70
C ALA A 24 11.84 1.46 12.04
N SER A 25 11.07 0.98 13.02
CA SER A 25 11.61 0.52 14.31
C SER A 25 12.52 -0.72 14.18
N MET A 26 12.42 -1.48 13.08
CA MET A 26 13.35 -2.57 12.74
C MET A 26 14.54 -2.11 11.88
N GLY A 27 14.79 -0.81 11.76
CA GLY A 27 15.84 -0.23 10.91
C GLY A 27 15.55 -0.33 9.41
N ARG A 28 14.33 -0.70 8.99
CA ARG A 28 13.97 -0.86 7.58
C ARG A 28 13.26 0.39 7.08
N HIS A 29 14.04 1.33 6.57
CA HIS A 29 13.52 2.53 5.90
C HIS A 29 13.42 2.30 4.38
N GLY A 30 12.55 3.04 3.69
CA GLY A 30 12.50 2.95 2.23
C GLY A 30 11.35 3.73 1.59
N ALA A 31 11.70 4.73 0.78
CA ALA A 31 10.75 5.53 0.01
C ALA A 31 9.93 4.67 -0.98
N THR A 32 10.55 3.65 -1.58
CA THR A 32 9.87 2.70 -2.48
C THR A 32 8.69 2.02 -1.80
N ARG A 33 8.84 1.61 -0.53
CA ARG A 33 7.74 0.98 0.23
C ARG A 33 6.58 1.93 0.43
N VAL A 34 6.88 3.18 0.79
CA VAL A 34 5.84 4.21 0.96
C VAL A 34 5.10 4.45 -0.35
N GLN A 35 5.79 4.53 -1.48
CA GLN A 35 5.15 4.68 -2.80
C GLN A 35 4.24 3.49 -3.15
N VAL A 36 4.72 2.27 -2.89
CA VAL A 36 3.94 1.04 -3.12
C VAL A 36 2.68 1.02 -2.26
N LEU A 37 2.80 1.34 -0.98
CA LEU A 37 1.65 1.39 -0.08
C LEU A 37 0.70 2.55 -0.40
N ARG A 38 1.17 3.68 -0.96
CA ARG A 38 0.28 4.74 -1.44
C ARG A 38 -0.56 4.28 -2.63
N SER A 39 0.01 3.47 -3.52
CA SER A 39 -0.75 2.84 -4.60
C SER A 39 -1.79 1.86 -4.05
N PHE A 40 -1.45 1.09 -3.01
CA PHE A 40 -2.40 0.21 -2.33
C PHE A 40 -3.52 0.99 -1.62
N ASP A 41 -3.16 2.06 -0.90
CA ASP A 41 -4.10 2.96 -0.22
C ASP A 41 -5.13 3.54 -1.19
N ARG A 42 -4.66 4.02 -2.36
CA ARG A 42 -5.55 4.49 -3.43
C ARG A 42 -6.50 3.40 -3.92
N HIS A 43 -5.99 2.19 -4.16
CA HIS A 43 -6.84 1.07 -4.57
C HIS A 43 -7.89 0.73 -3.51
N CYS A 44 -7.52 0.76 -2.21
CA CYS A 44 -8.48 0.55 -1.13
C CYS A 44 -9.56 1.64 -1.09
N LEU A 45 -9.18 2.90 -1.33
CA LEU A 45 -10.11 4.01 -1.42
C LEU A 45 -11.08 3.88 -2.60
N GLU A 46 -10.56 3.56 -3.79
CA GLU A 46 -11.36 3.40 -5.02
C GLU A 46 -12.35 2.24 -4.94
N HIS A 47 -11.97 1.16 -4.25
CA HIS A 47 -12.79 -0.05 -4.13
C HIS A 47 -13.53 -0.19 -2.79
N GLY A 48 -13.49 0.82 -1.92
CA GLY A 48 -14.20 0.81 -0.63
C GLY A 48 -13.70 -0.27 0.34
N ALA A 49 -12.43 -0.68 0.24
CA ALA A 49 -11.86 -1.68 1.14
C ALA A 49 -11.57 -1.05 2.51
N VAL A 50 -12.36 -1.45 3.51
CA VAL A 50 -12.28 -0.95 4.89
C VAL A 50 -11.53 -1.88 5.84
N ARG A 51 -11.07 -3.04 5.36
CA ARG A 51 -10.31 -4.00 6.16
C ARG A 51 -9.18 -4.60 5.35
N LEU A 52 -8.02 -4.78 6.00
CA LEU A 52 -6.90 -5.50 5.41
C LEU A 52 -7.19 -7.01 5.41
N GLU A 53 -7.47 -7.56 4.24
CA GLU A 53 -7.73 -8.98 4.03
C GLU A 53 -7.04 -9.50 2.76
N ARG A 54 -6.80 -10.82 2.72
CA ARG A 54 -6.09 -11.47 1.61
C ARG A 54 -6.71 -11.12 0.25
N GLY A 55 -8.04 -11.17 0.15
CA GLY A 55 -8.73 -10.89 -1.11
C GLY A 55 -8.50 -9.47 -1.63
N VAL A 56 -8.42 -8.46 -0.76
CA VAL A 56 -8.13 -7.07 -1.15
C VAL A 56 -6.71 -6.96 -1.69
N VAL A 57 -5.74 -7.57 -1.01
CA VAL A 57 -4.33 -7.56 -1.42
C VAL A 57 -4.15 -8.28 -2.76
N GLU A 58 -4.78 -9.44 -2.94
CA GLU A 58 -4.71 -10.21 -4.19
C GLU A 58 -5.34 -9.46 -5.37
N ARG A 59 -6.49 -8.81 -5.17
CA ARG A 59 -7.11 -7.96 -6.20
C ARG A 59 -6.22 -6.79 -6.60
N TRP A 60 -5.60 -6.12 -5.64
CA TRP A 60 -4.65 -5.05 -5.92
C TRP A 60 -3.42 -5.54 -6.68
N ILE A 61 -2.88 -6.70 -6.31
CA ILE A 61 -1.76 -7.33 -7.01
C ILE A 61 -2.14 -7.64 -8.47
N ALA A 62 -3.30 -8.26 -8.68
CA ALA A 62 -3.80 -8.57 -10.02
C ALA A 62 -3.93 -7.29 -10.86
N HIS A 63 -4.56 -6.25 -10.29
CA HIS A 63 -4.69 -4.94 -10.94
C HIS A 63 -3.33 -4.35 -11.33
N ARG A 64 -2.31 -4.45 -10.48
CA ARG A 64 -0.96 -3.96 -10.80
C ARG A 64 -0.24 -4.78 -11.86
N ILE A 65 -0.46 -6.08 -11.91
CA ILE A 65 0.09 -6.95 -12.96
C ILE A 65 -0.56 -6.61 -14.30
N ASP A 66 -1.88 -6.46 -14.32
CA ASP A 66 -2.64 -6.12 -15.53
C ASP A 66 -2.30 -4.71 -16.04
N ALA A 67 -2.05 -3.75 -15.13
CA ALA A 67 -1.63 -2.39 -15.48
C ALA A 67 -0.17 -2.27 -15.93
N ASN A 68 0.66 -3.29 -15.70
CA ASN A 68 2.08 -3.30 -16.10
C ASN A 68 2.52 -4.70 -16.61
N PRO A 69 1.94 -5.16 -17.72
CA PRO A 69 2.23 -6.48 -18.25
C PRO A 69 3.71 -6.57 -18.66
N GLY A 70 4.42 -7.58 -18.14
CA GLY A 70 5.84 -7.80 -18.42
C GLY A 70 6.83 -6.93 -17.62
N GLY A 71 6.35 -6.03 -16.75
CA GLY A 71 7.22 -5.18 -15.95
C GLY A 71 7.90 -5.90 -14.78
N CYS A 72 9.08 -5.41 -14.39
CA CYS A 72 9.81 -5.91 -13.22
C CYS A 72 8.97 -5.77 -11.94
N ARG A 73 8.84 -6.88 -11.20
CA ARG A 73 8.10 -6.97 -9.93
C ARG A 73 8.95 -6.62 -8.71
N SER A 74 9.92 -5.71 -8.86
CA SER A 74 10.86 -5.32 -7.79
C SER A 74 10.18 -4.67 -6.57
N TRP A 75 8.95 -4.21 -6.74
CA TRP A 75 8.11 -3.68 -5.68
C TRP A 75 7.54 -4.74 -4.72
N PHE A 76 7.72 -6.03 -5.01
CA PHE A 76 7.38 -7.13 -4.10
C PHE A 76 8.50 -7.51 -3.13
N SER A 77 9.70 -6.96 -3.28
CA SER A 77 10.87 -7.29 -2.45
C SER A 77 11.01 -6.41 -1.21
#